data_AF-A0A970JVM4-F1
#
_entry.id   AF-A0A970JVM4-F1
#
_cell.length_a   1.000
_cell.length_b   1.000
_cell.length_c   1.000
_cell.angle_alpha   90.00
_cell.angle_beta   90.00
_cell.angle_gamma   90.00
#
_symmetry.space_group_name_H-M   'P 1'
#
loop_
_entity.id
_entity.type
_entity.pdbx_description
1 polymer ?
#
loop_
_entity_poly.entity_id
_entity_poly.type
_entity_poly.pdbx_seq_one_letter_code
_entity_poly.pdbx_strand_id
1 'polypeptide(L)'
;LVYEYPSLRLWELDSSELQSSDNPFDWVLQAGKCALEGGRNERVKLDYLESVIDKLDAKGWSHDEKLALLRFTDALLHPKDPQLRKEYDSFREQRSKEGKPMLISVVEERAIERGKEIGKEIGEKIGEKRGEKEKAFAVASRMLASNEPKEKILDYTGISPEELDDLIASRKN
;
A
#
# COMPACT_ATOMS: atom_id res chain seq x y z
N LEU A 1 -23.58 -2.91 -28.10
CA LEU A 1 -24.24 -3.60 -26.96
C LEU A 1 -23.88 -2.82 -25.70
N VAL A 2 -24.85 -2.21 -25.04
CA VAL A 2 -24.66 -1.67 -23.68
C VAL A 2 -24.98 -2.84 -22.75
N TYR A 3 -23.96 -3.34 -22.04
CA TYR A 3 -24.15 -4.40 -21.06
C TYR A 3 -24.54 -3.74 -19.74
N GLU A 4 -25.75 -3.99 -19.27
CA GLU A 4 -26.21 -3.58 -17.94
C GLU A 4 -25.87 -4.67 -16.93
N TYR A 5 -25.09 -4.30 -15.92
CA TYR A 5 -24.78 -5.19 -14.81
C TYR A 5 -25.93 -5.16 -13.79
N PRO A 6 -26.25 -6.31 -13.16
CA PRO A 6 -27.12 -6.32 -11.99
C PRO A 6 -26.56 -5.38 -10.92
N SER A 7 -27.39 -4.45 -10.46
CA SER A 7 -27.04 -3.48 -9.42
C SER A 7 -27.97 -3.66 -8.22
N LEU A 8 -27.43 -3.41 -7.04
CA LEU A 8 -28.13 -3.55 -5.77
C LEU A 8 -27.91 -2.28 -4.95
N ARG A 9 -28.98 -1.76 -4.33
CA ARG A 9 -28.91 -0.60 -3.45
C ARG A 9 -28.70 -1.06 -2.01
N LEU A 10 -27.50 -0.84 -1.48
CA LEU A 10 -27.08 -1.33 -0.16
C LEU A 10 -27.96 -0.81 0.99
N TRP A 11 -28.47 0.42 0.89
CA TRP A 11 -29.34 1.02 1.92
C TRP A 11 -30.75 0.43 1.95
N GLU A 12 -31.15 -0.36 0.95
CA GLU A 12 -32.48 -1.00 0.89
C GLU A 12 -32.49 -2.40 1.52
N LEU A 13 -31.32 -2.96 1.85
CA LEU A 13 -31.19 -4.29 2.43
C LEU A 13 -31.51 -4.27 3.92
N ASP A 14 -32.07 -5.34 4.50
CA ASP A 14 -32.29 -5.42 5.95
C ASP A 14 -31.02 -5.88 6.69
N SER A 15 -30.57 -5.09 7.68
CA SER A 15 -29.33 -5.39 8.40
C SER A 15 -29.44 -6.63 9.28
N SER A 16 -30.64 -6.98 9.76
CA SER A 16 -30.88 -8.14 10.61
C SER A 16 -30.85 -9.43 9.78
N GLU A 17 -31.46 -9.40 8.60
CA GLU A 17 -31.40 -10.49 7.62
C GLU A 17 -29.96 -10.74 7.18
N LEU A 18 -29.22 -9.70 6.80
CA LEU A 18 -27.82 -9.85 6.37
C LEU A 18 -26.91 -10.42 7.47
N GLN A 19 -27.13 -10.01 8.73
CA GLN A 19 -26.30 -10.48 9.85
C GLN A 19 -26.61 -11.89 10.31
N SER A 20 -27.87 -12.32 10.18
CA SER A 20 -28.34 -13.66 10.54
C SER A 20 -28.17 -14.68 9.40
N SER A 21 -27.91 -14.20 8.17
CA SER A 21 -27.68 -15.04 7.02
C SER A 21 -26.46 -15.95 7.18
N ASP A 22 -26.58 -17.17 6.65
CA ASP A 22 -25.50 -18.13 6.54
C ASP A 22 -24.57 -17.88 5.35
N ASN A 23 -24.98 -17.01 4.44
CA ASN A 23 -24.24 -16.64 3.24
C ASN A 23 -23.17 -15.58 3.58
N PRO A 24 -21.88 -15.84 3.30
CA PRO A 24 -20.79 -14.88 3.56
C PRO A 24 -20.94 -13.56 2.85
N PHE A 25 -21.50 -13.57 1.64
CA PHE A 25 -21.63 -12.37 0.83
C PHE A 25 -22.58 -11.38 1.49
N ASP A 26 -23.54 -11.87 2.29
CA ASP A 26 -24.43 -11.01 3.05
C ASP A 26 -23.68 -10.28 4.17
N TRP A 27 -22.65 -10.90 4.75
CA TRP A 27 -21.76 -10.22 5.70
C TRP A 27 -20.89 -9.17 5.00
N VAL A 28 -20.50 -9.41 3.75
CA VAL A 28 -19.80 -8.41 2.93
C VAL A 28 -20.72 -7.24 2.58
N LEU A 29 -21.98 -7.51 2.19
CA LEU A 29 -22.97 -6.47 1.93
C LEU A 29 -23.24 -5.64 3.19
N GLN A 30 -23.34 -6.29 4.34
CA GLN A 30 -23.45 -5.63 5.63
C GLN A 30 -22.19 -4.83 5.97
N ALA A 31 -20.98 -5.30 5.64
CA ALA A 31 -19.76 -4.51 5.78
C ALA A 31 -19.82 -3.24 4.92
N GLY A 32 -20.25 -3.36 3.66
CA GLY A 32 -20.49 -2.21 2.77
C GLY A 32 -21.52 -1.24 3.34
N LYS A 33 -22.60 -1.77 3.92
CA LYS A 33 -23.63 -0.98 4.59
C LYS A 33 -23.08 -0.27 5.84
N CYS A 34 -22.31 -0.95 6.69
CA CYS A 34 -21.58 -0.36 7.81
C CYS A 34 -20.60 0.74 7.36
N ALA A 35 -19.93 0.56 6.22
CA ALA A 35 -19.02 1.57 5.66
C ALA A 35 -19.78 2.84 5.25
N LEU A 36 -20.95 2.68 4.61
CA LEU A 36 -21.82 3.76 4.13
C LEU A 36 -22.58 4.47 5.25
N GLU A 37 -23.27 3.72 6.11
CA GLU A 37 -24.16 4.25 7.15
C GLU A 37 -23.43 4.62 8.44
N GLY A 38 -22.32 3.94 8.75
CA GLY A 38 -21.56 4.15 9.97
C GLY A 38 -20.88 5.52 10.07
N GLY A 39 -20.93 6.34 9.02
CA GLY A 39 -20.34 7.68 9.01
C GLY A 39 -18.90 7.68 9.53
N ARG A 40 -18.64 8.49 10.57
CA ARG A 40 -17.35 8.61 11.29
C ARG A 40 -17.21 7.67 12.50
N ASN A 41 -18.18 6.80 12.80
CA ASN A 41 -18.09 5.90 13.95
C ASN A 41 -17.23 4.67 13.61
N GLU A 42 -15.92 4.87 13.68
CA GLU A 42 -14.94 3.83 13.38
C GLU A 42 -14.97 2.68 14.39
N ARG A 43 -15.47 2.91 15.61
CA ARG A 43 -15.60 1.84 16.61
C ARG A 43 -16.58 0.77 16.16
N VAL A 44 -17.76 1.18 15.69
CA VAL A 44 -18.78 0.24 15.18
C VAL A 44 -18.25 -0.55 13.97
N LYS A 45 -17.44 0.09 13.12
CA LYS A 45 -16.81 -0.58 11.96
C LYS A 45 -15.80 -1.64 12.40
N LEU A 46 -14.99 -1.31 13.41
CA LEU A 46 -14.04 -2.25 14.01
C LEU A 46 -14.75 -3.43 14.67
N ASP A 47 -15.74 -3.17 15.53
CA ASP A 47 -16.51 -4.22 16.21
C ASP A 47 -17.17 -5.17 15.20
N TYR A 48 -17.71 -4.62 14.09
CA TYR A 48 -18.26 -5.45 13.02
C TYR A 48 -17.18 -6.28 12.31
N LEU A 49 -16.03 -5.69 11.98
CA LEU A 49 -14.92 -6.39 11.34
C LEU A 49 -14.40 -7.56 12.20
N GLU A 50 -14.26 -7.36 13.51
CA GLU A 50 -13.90 -8.41 14.46
C GLU A 50 -14.95 -9.54 14.46
N SER A 51 -16.24 -9.19 14.44
CA SER A 51 -17.31 -10.19 14.37
C SER A 51 -17.27 -11.02 13.07
N VAL A 52 -16.90 -10.40 11.94
CA VAL A 52 -16.77 -11.10 10.65
C VAL A 52 -15.61 -12.07 10.68
N ILE A 53 -14.48 -11.67 11.28
CA ILE A 53 -13.31 -12.55 11.45
C ILE A 53 -13.71 -13.81 12.23
N ASP A 54 -14.53 -13.67 13.27
CA ASP A 54 -14.99 -14.79 14.08
C ASP A 54 -15.96 -15.72 13.34
N LYS A 55 -16.89 -15.13 12.59
CA LYS A 55 -17.80 -15.89 11.73
C LYS A 55 -17.06 -16.66 10.65
N LEU A 56 -16.07 -16.05 10.00
CA LEU A 56 -15.24 -16.70 8.97
C LEU A 56 -14.40 -17.83 9.55
N ASP A 57 -13.81 -17.63 10.73
CA ASP A 57 -13.00 -18.64 11.40
C ASP A 57 -13.82 -19.91 11.71
N ALA A 58 -15.06 -19.74 12.17
CA ALA A 58 -15.98 -20.82 12.48
C ALA A 58 -16.50 -21.60 11.25
N LYS A 59 -16.44 -21.03 10.04
CA LYS A 59 -16.89 -21.73 8.81
C LYS A 59 -15.87 -22.79 8.40
N GLY A 60 -16.33 -23.91 7.86
CA GLY A 60 -15.47 -25.01 7.38
C GLY A 60 -14.80 -24.78 6.02
N TRP A 61 -14.62 -23.54 5.58
CA TRP A 61 -14.05 -23.22 4.27
C TRP A 61 -12.54 -23.33 4.22
N SER A 62 -12.01 -23.36 3.00
CA SER A 62 -10.57 -23.26 2.79
C SER A 62 -10.01 -21.94 3.29
N HIS A 63 -8.72 -21.94 3.61
CA HIS A 63 -7.99 -20.74 4.02
C HIS A 63 -8.15 -19.60 3.00
N ASP A 64 -8.02 -19.91 1.71
CA ASP A 64 -8.06 -18.92 0.63
C ASP A 64 -9.44 -18.27 0.47
N GLU A 65 -10.52 -19.05 0.61
CA GLU A 65 -11.89 -18.52 0.55
C GLU A 65 -12.16 -17.54 1.68
N LYS A 66 -11.77 -17.90 2.91
CA LYS A 66 -11.93 -17.01 4.07
C LYS A 66 -11.06 -15.76 3.91
N LEU A 67 -9.84 -15.92 3.42
CA LEU A 67 -8.89 -14.84 3.21
C LEU A 67 -9.38 -13.83 2.16
N ALA A 68 -9.97 -14.30 1.06
CA ALA A 68 -10.53 -13.44 0.02
C ALA A 68 -11.63 -12.50 0.57
N LEU A 69 -12.55 -13.04 1.37
CA LEU A 69 -13.62 -12.25 1.99
C LEU A 69 -13.07 -11.30 3.05
N LEU A 70 -12.15 -11.78 3.89
CA LEU A 70 -11.52 -10.93 4.91
C LEU A 70 -10.79 -9.74 4.28
N ARG A 71 -10.03 -9.94 3.19
CA ARG A 71 -9.34 -8.84 2.50
C ARG A 71 -10.33 -7.75 2.08
N PHE A 72 -11.46 -8.15 1.53
CA PHE A 72 -12.46 -7.21 1.06
C PHE A 72 -13.14 -6.48 2.23
N THR A 73 -13.56 -7.19 3.27
CA THR A 73 -14.23 -6.57 4.43
C THR A 73 -13.28 -5.70 5.24
N ASP A 74 -12.03 -6.12 5.44
CA ASP A 74 -11.00 -5.29 6.04
C ASP A 74 -10.76 -4.04 5.20
N ALA A 75 -10.59 -4.13 3.88
CA ALA A 75 -10.37 -2.96 3.04
C ALA A 75 -11.51 -1.91 3.16
N LEU A 76 -12.76 -2.36 3.31
CA LEU A 76 -13.92 -1.48 3.51
C LEU A 76 -13.96 -0.83 4.89
N LEU A 77 -13.60 -1.57 5.93
CA LEU A 77 -13.84 -1.20 7.33
C LEU A 77 -12.57 -0.87 8.11
N HIS A 78 -11.40 -0.92 7.47
CA HIS A 78 -10.12 -0.75 8.13
C HIS A 78 -10.10 0.55 8.96
N PRO A 79 -9.77 0.47 10.27
CA PRO A 79 -9.72 1.65 11.12
C PRO A 79 -8.75 2.70 10.55
N LYS A 80 -9.15 3.97 10.57
CA LYS A 80 -8.28 5.07 10.15
C LYS A 80 -7.63 5.74 11.34
N ASP A 81 -8.34 5.82 12.46
CA ASP A 81 -7.86 6.31 13.74
C ASP A 81 -6.67 5.48 14.26
N PRO A 82 -5.55 6.12 14.66
CA PRO A 82 -4.37 5.41 15.14
C PRO A 82 -4.60 4.55 16.39
N GLN A 83 -5.51 4.92 17.28
CA GLN A 83 -5.77 4.17 18.50
C GLN A 83 -6.57 2.90 18.19
N LEU A 84 -7.60 3.00 17.36
CA LEU A 84 -8.37 1.84 16.91
C LEU A 84 -7.55 0.90 16.00
N ARG A 85 -6.61 1.45 15.21
CA ARG A 85 -5.64 0.63 14.47
C ARG A 85 -4.80 -0.24 15.41
N LYS A 86 -4.25 0.35 16.47
CA LYS A 86 -3.45 -0.40 17.46
C LYS A 86 -4.25 -1.48 18.16
N GLU A 87 -5.51 -1.19 18.48
CA GLU A 87 -6.42 -2.18 19.05
C GLU A 87 -6.66 -3.34 18.09
N TYR A 88 -6.98 -3.03 16.83
CA TYR A 88 -7.16 -4.05 15.79
C TYR A 88 -5.89 -4.87 15.56
N ASP A 89 -4.72 -4.25 15.53
CA ASP A 89 -3.44 -4.95 15.40
C ASP A 89 -3.21 -5.89 16.60
N SER A 90 -3.53 -5.45 17.82
CA SER A 90 -3.44 -6.27 19.03
C SER A 90 -4.39 -7.47 18.99
N PHE A 91 -5.64 -7.26 18.56
CA PHE A 91 -6.62 -8.33 18.35
C PHE A 91 -6.08 -9.36 17.35
N ARG A 92 -5.51 -8.92 16.23
CA ARG A 92 -4.95 -9.81 15.20
C ARG A 92 -3.73 -10.58 15.69
N GLU A 93 -2.83 -9.93 16.43
CA GLU A 93 -1.68 -10.59 17.02
C GLU A 93 -2.09 -11.69 18.00
N GLN A 94 -3.11 -11.43 18.83
CA GLN A 94 -3.66 -12.44 19.72
C GLN A 94 -4.17 -13.65 18.93
N ARG A 95 -4.97 -13.42 17.88
CA ARG A 95 -5.49 -14.51 17.03
C ARG A 95 -4.42 -15.27 16.28
N SER A 96 -3.35 -14.60 15.87
CA SER A 96 -2.17 -15.26 15.29
C SER A 96 -1.52 -16.23 16.29
N LYS A 97 -1.35 -15.81 17.56
CA LYS A 97 -0.83 -16.66 18.64
C LYS A 97 -1.75 -17.84 18.97
N GLU A 98 -3.05 -17.69 18.78
CA GLU A 98 -4.04 -18.76 18.89
C GLU A 98 -4.01 -19.74 17.70
N GLY A 99 -3.09 -19.56 16.74
CA GLY A 99 -2.93 -20.46 15.60
C GLY A 99 -3.94 -20.23 14.48
N LYS A 100 -4.47 -19.01 14.32
CA LYS A 100 -5.42 -18.65 13.25
C LYS A 100 -4.67 -18.05 12.04
N PRO A 101 -4.30 -18.86 11.02
CA PRO A 101 -3.37 -18.45 9.96
C PRO A 101 -3.93 -17.35 9.05
N MET A 102 -5.25 -17.27 8.88
CA MET A 102 -5.91 -16.31 7.97
C MET A 102 -5.50 -14.86 8.23
N LEU A 103 -5.32 -14.48 9.50
CA LEU A 103 -5.01 -13.11 9.87
C LEU A 103 -3.53 -12.74 9.64
N ILE A 104 -2.65 -13.74 9.59
CA ILE A 104 -1.22 -13.56 9.32
C ILE A 104 -1.03 -13.14 7.86
N SER A 105 -1.68 -13.84 6.92
CA SER A 105 -1.54 -13.58 5.48
C SER A 105 -1.94 -12.15 5.08
N VAL A 106 -2.98 -11.56 5.68
CA VAL A 106 -3.39 -10.17 5.39
C VAL A 106 -2.36 -9.14 5.89
N VAL A 107 -1.60 -9.43 6.96
CA VAL A 107 -0.50 -8.55 7.42
C VAL A 107 0.67 -8.64 6.46
N GLU A 108 1.08 -9.87 6.15
CA GLU A 108 2.23 -10.14 5.28
C GLU A 108 2.04 -9.48 3.91
N GLU A 109 0.85 -9.58 3.33
CA GLU A 109 0.56 -8.94 2.05
C GLU A 109 0.64 -7.42 2.10
N ARG A 110 0.06 -6.78 3.12
CA ARG A 110 0.16 -5.33 3.27
C ARG A 110 1.57 -4.86 3.58
N ALA A 111 2.34 -5.64 4.33
CA ALA A 111 3.75 -5.37 4.59
C ALA A 111 4.58 -5.46 3.29
N ILE A 112 4.33 -6.47 2.46
CA ILE A 112 4.96 -6.63 1.15
C ILE A 112 4.57 -5.48 0.21
N GLU A 113 3.29 -5.10 0.17
CA GLU A 113 2.80 -4.02 -0.67
C GLU A 113 3.41 -2.67 -0.28
N ARG A 114 3.39 -2.33 1.02
CA ARG A 114 4.10 -1.14 1.54
C ARG A 114 5.59 -1.19 1.24
N GLY A 115 6.22 -2.35 1.40
CA GLY A 115 7.64 -2.54 1.08
C GLY A 115 7.95 -2.26 -0.39
N LYS A 116 7.06 -2.69 -1.30
CA LYS A 116 7.17 -2.39 -2.75
C LYS A 116 6.98 -0.90 -3.04
N GLU A 117 6.01 -0.25 -2.42
CA GLU A 117 5.78 1.20 -2.58
C GLU A 117 6.98 2.02 -2.11
N ILE A 118 7.47 1.74 -0.90
CA ILE A 118 8.67 2.39 -0.33
C ILE A 118 9.88 2.14 -1.24
N GLY A 119 10.07 0.89 -1.68
CA GLY A 119 11.16 0.53 -2.59
C GLY A 119 11.10 1.28 -3.92
N LYS A 120 9.90 1.48 -4.47
CA LYS A 120 9.68 2.27 -5.69
C LYS A 120 10.03 3.74 -5.47
N GLU A 121 9.52 4.36 -4.41
CA GLU A 121 9.78 5.77 -4.12
C GLU A 121 11.27 6.05 -3.88
N ILE A 122 11.94 5.18 -3.11
CA ILE A 122 13.38 5.27 -2.90
C ILE A 122 14.14 5.06 -4.21
N GLY A 123 13.75 4.06 -5.01
CA GLY A 123 14.36 3.77 -6.30
C GLY A 123 14.24 4.93 -7.29
N GLU A 124 13.08 5.58 -7.36
CA GLU A 124 12.86 6.78 -8.19
C GLU A 124 13.76 7.93 -7.76
N LYS A 125 13.80 8.28 -6.46
CA LYS A 125 14.66 9.37 -5.95
C LYS A 125 16.15 9.11 -6.18
N ILE A 126 16.61 7.86 -5.97
CA ILE A 126 18.01 7.48 -6.22
C ILE A 126 18.31 7.56 -7.72
N GLY A 127 17.40 7.03 -8.55
CA GLY A 127 17.53 7.03 -10.01
C GLY A 127 17.60 8.43 -10.60
N GLU A 128 16.74 9.34 -10.14
CA GLU A 128 16.72 10.74 -10.54
C GLU A 128 18.03 11.45 -10.21
N LYS A 129 18.48 11.39 -8.95
CA LYS A 129 19.77 11.98 -8.52
C LYS A 129 20.95 11.43 -9.30
N ARG A 130 20.98 10.11 -9.54
CA ARG A 130 22.04 9.48 -10.33
C ARG A 130 22.00 9.99 -11.78
N GLY A 131 20.82 10.04 -12.38
CA GLY A 131 20.64 10.50 -13.76
C GLY A 131 21.01 11.98 -13.95
N GLU A 132 20.67 12.84 -13.00
CA GLU A 132 21.09 14.25 -13.00
C GLU A 132 22.62 14.38 -12.93
N LYS A 133 23.25 13.64 -12.02
CA LYS A 133 24.72 13.62 -11.87
C LYS A 133 25.42 13.08 -13.12
N GLU A 134 24.93 11.99 -13.70
CA GLU A 134 25.44 11.43 -14.96
C GLU A 134 25.30 12.42 -16.13
N LYS A 135 24.17 13.13 -16.24
CA LYS A 135 24.00 14.18 -17.24
C LYS A 135 24.98 15.34 -17.04
N ALA A 136 25.17 15.80 -15.80
CA ALA A 136 26.11 16.86 -15.47
C ALA A 136 27.55 16.47 -15.88
N PHE A 137 27.98 15.25 -15.54
CA PHE A 137 29.28 14.73 -15.96
C PHE A 137 29.41 14.55 -17.47
N ALA A 138 28.37 14.11 -18.16
CA ALA A 138 28.37 13.99 -19.61
C ALA A 138 28.51 15.35 -20.31
N VAL A 139 27.85 16.39 -19.78
CA VAL A 139 28.00 17.77 -20.28
C VAL A 139 29.41 18.28 -19.99
N ALA A 140 29.92 18.13 -18.76
CA ALA A 140 31.28 18.54 -18.39
C ALA A 140 32.33 17.85 -19.27
N SER A 141 32.16 16.56 -19.54
CA SER A 141 32.99 15.79 -20.46
C SER A 141 33.01 16.39 -21.86
N ARG A 142 31.86 16.78 -22.40
CA ARG A 142 31.78 17.41 -23.74
C ARG A 142 32.45 18.78 -23.74
N MET A 143 32.23 19.58 -22.71
CA MET A 143 32.85 20.90 -22.58
C MET A 143 34.38 20.81 -22.48
N LEU A 144 34.91 19.86 -21.71
CA LEU A 144 36.35 19.58 -21.67
C LEU A 144 36.90 19.17 -23.04
N ALA A 145 36.16 18.36 -23.81
CA ALA A 145 36.59 17.97 -25.16
C ALA A 145 36.63 19.16 -26.13
N SER A 146 35.81 20.18 -25.87
CA SER A 146 35.80 21.45 -26.61
C SER A 146 36.80 22.50 -26.08
N ASN A 147 37.69 22.14 -25.14
CA ASN A 147 38.62 23.06 -24.47
C ASN A 147 37.95 24.27 -23.79
N GLU A 148 36.73 24.09 -23.28
CA GLU A 148 36.06 25.13 -22.48
C GLU A 148 36.81 25.37 -21.15
N PRO A 149 36.86 26.61 -20.64
CA PRO A 149 37.58 26.94 -19.42
C PRO A 149 36.92 26.31 -18.19
N LYS A 150 37.76 25.94 -17.19
CA LYS A 150 37.31 25.26 -15.97
C LYS A 150 36.20 26.01 -15.23
N GLU A 151 36.31 27.34 -15.10
CA GLU A 151 35.26 28.12 -14.40
C GLU A 151 33.90 27.98 -15.08
N LYS A 152 33.85 27.99 -16.41
CA LYS A 152 32.60 27.84 -17.18
C LYS A 152 32.02 26.44 -17.05
N ILE A 153 32.85 25.41 -16.92
CA ILE A 153 32.37 24.03 -16.73
C ILE A 153 31.70 23.89 -15.37
N LEU A 154 32.33 24.41 -14.31
CA LEU A 154 31.77 24.38 -12.96
C LEU A 154 30.44 25.13 -12.88
N ASP A 155 30.38 26.33 -13.46
CA ASP A 155 29.19 27.18 -13.46
C ASP A 155 28.00 26.55 -14.21
N TYR A 156 28.23 25.94 -15.37
CA TYR A 156 27.15 25.42 -16.22
C TYR A 156 26.71 24.00 -15.88
N THR A 157 27.55 23.21 -15.19
CA THR A 157 27.23 21.80 -14.88
C THR A 157 26.93 21.57 -13.41
N GLY A 158 27.33 22.49 -12.53
CA GLY A 158 27.09 22.39 -11.09
C GLY A 158 27.85 21.25 -10.39
N ILE A 159 28.81 20.61 -11.07
CA ILE A 159 29.70 19.61 -10.47
C ILE A 159 30.73 20.30 -9.57
N SER A 160 31.27 19.57 -8.60
CA SER A 160 32.30 20.12 -7.71
C SER A 160 33.68 20.24 -8.41
N PRO A 161 34.58 21.10 -7.92
CA PRO A 161 35.95 21.15 -8.41
C PRO A 161 36.68 19.80 -8.32
N GLU A 162 36.45 19.05 -7.24
CA GLU A 162 37.01 17.72 -7.01
C GLU A 162 36.49 16.74 -8.07
N GLU A 163 35.19 16.74 -8.34
CA GLU A 163 34.56 15.92 -9.37
C GLU A 163 35.05 16.23 -10.78
N LEU A 164 35.35 17.50 -11.07
CA LEU A 164 35.93 17.92 -12.34
C LEU A 164 37.39 17.44 -12.47
N ASP A 165 38.18 17.55 -11.41
CA ASP A 165 39.58 17.11 -11.43
C ASP A 165 39.69 15.58 -11.55
N ASP A 166 38.81 14.81 -10.90
CA ASP A 166 38.69 13.36 -11.08
C ASP A 166 38.32 12.99 -12.53
N LEU A 167 37.41 13.75 -13.14
CA LEU A 167 37.00 13.54 -14.52
C LEU A 167 38.13 13.87 -15.52
N ILE A 168 38.99 14.84 -15.20
CA ILE A 168 40.20 15.13 -15.98
C ILE A 168 41.26 14.04 -15.79
N ALA A 169 41.43 13.54 -14.57
CA ALA A 169 42.39 12.49 -14.24
C ALA A 169 42.04 11.16 -14.94
N SER A 170 40.75 10.78 -14.93
CA SER A 170 40.25 9.58 -15.61
C SER A 170 40.38 9.59 -17.13
N ARG A 171 40.58 10.76 -17.75
CA ARG A 171 40.87 10.91 -19.19
C ARG A 171 42.36 10.83 -19.57
N LYS A 172 43.26 10.96 -18.59
CA LYS A 172 44.72 10.90 -18.81
C LYS A 172 45.28 9.47 -18.68
N ASN A 173 44.49 8.55 -18.12
CA ASN A 173 44.74 7.11 -18.10
C ASN A 173 44.07 6.44 -19.31
#